data_AF-A0A346SHV9-F1
#
_entry.id   AF-A0A346SHV9-F1
#
_cell.length_a   1.000
_cell.length_b   1.000
_cell.length_c   1.000
_cell.angle_alpha   90.00
_cell.angle_beta   90.00
_cell.angle_gamma   90.00
#
_symmetry.space_group_name_H-M   'P 1'
#
loop_
_entity.id
_entity.type
_entity.pdbx_description
1 polymer ?
#
loop_
_entity_poly.entity_id
_entity_poly.type
_entity_poly.pdbx_seq_one_letter_code
_entity_poly.pdbx_strand_id
1 'polypeptide(L)'
;MTETLAEKLEKSELGHWMQRFEGFMVFVGVVGPFATLPQLIKLYFTHSEHATGQSLLSWSLYAGLSFLWFAYGMVVGKLPIYVGNGLSMVLNLLMVIGILIHAGVTF
;
A
#
# COMPACT_ATOMS: atom_id res chain seq x y z
N MET A 1 24.83 -23.79 29.29
CA MET A 1 23.63 -23.01 28.95
C MET A 1 23.34 -23.29 27.48
N THR A 2 22.27 -24.01 27.17
CA THR A 2 21.96 -24.47 25.80
C THR A 2 21.35 -23.31 25.03
N GLU A 3 21.93 -22.95 23.88
CA GLU A 3 21.33 -21.93 23.00
C GLU A 3 19.93 -22.36 22.55
N THR A 4 19.00 -21.43 22.62
CA THR A 4 17.63 -21.58 22.14
C THR A 4 17.60 -21.63 20.61
N LEU A 5 16.54 -22.22 20.04
CA LEU A 5 16.38 -22.32 18.58
C LEU A 5 16.36 -20.94 17.91
N ALA A 6 15.82 -19.93 18.59
CA ALA A 6 15.79 -18.54 18.11
C ALA A 6 17.21 -17.96 17.96
N GLU A 7 18.06 -18.14 18.98
CA GLU A 7 19.46 -17.69 18.94
C GLU A 7 20.27 -18.40 17.85
N LYS A 8 19.99 -19.68 17.59
CA LYS A 8 20.62 -20.43 16.49
C LYS A 8 20.19 -19.94 15.12
N LEU A 9 18.93 -19.59 14.95
CA LEU A 9 18.40 -19.05 13.69
C LEU A 9 18.95 -17.65 13.41
N GLU A 10 19.01 -16.81 14.44
CA GLU A 10 19.55 -15.45 14.33
C GLU A 10 21.04 -15.45 13.92
N LYS A 11 21.83 -16.37 14.50
CA LYS A 11 23.26 -16.54 14.17
C LYS A 11 23.51 -17.31 12.87
N SER A 12 22.48 -17.82 12.21
CA SER A 12 22.61 -18.54 10.94
C SER A 12 22.60 -17.60 9.74
N GLU A 13 23.09 -18.09 8.59
CA GLU A 13 22.98 -17.40 7.30
C GLU A 13 21.53 -16.98 6.98
N LEU A 14 20.53 -17.74 7.45
CA LEU A 14 19.11 -17.41 7.29
C LEU A 14 18.70 -16.18 8.09
N GLY A 15 19.19 -16.02 9.32
CA GLY A 15 18.90 -14.86 10.18
C GLY A 15 19.40 -13.55 9.57
N HIS A 16 20.65 -13.54 9.09
CA HIS A 16 21.23 -12.39 8.39
C HIS A 16 20.48 -12.05 7.09
N TRP A 17 20.02 -13.06 6.34
CA TRP A 17 19.19 -12.86 5.16
C TRP A 17 17.83 -12.24 5.49
N MET A 18 17.16 -12.72 6.55
CA MET A 18 15.88 -12.19 7.02
C MET A 18 15.98 -10.72 7.43
N GLN A 19 17.05 -10.34 8.12
CA GLN A 19 17.25 -8.95 8.55
C GLN A 19 17.48 -8.00 7.37
N ARG A 20 18.21 -8.43 6.33
CA ARG A 20 18.36 -7.66 5.08
C ARG A 20 17.03 -7.56 4.33
N PHE A 21 16.25 -8.63 4.31
CA PHE A 21 14.94 -8.66 3.68
C PHE A 21 13.96 -7.71 4.37
N GLU A 22 14.01 -7.58 5.69
CA GLU A 22 13.16 -6.63 6.44
C GLU A 22 13.35 -5.18 5.98
N GLY A 23 14.60 -4.72 5.83
CA GLY A 23 14.90 -3.38 5.31
C GLY A 23 14.39 -3.17 3.88
N PHE A 24 14.50 -4.18 3.02
CA PHE A 24 13.93 -4.14 1.67
C PHE A 24 12.40 -4.06 1.71
N MET A 25 11.74 -4.83 2.58
CA MET A 25 10.29 -4.80 2.74
C MET A 25 9.79 -3.46 3.27
N VAL A 26 10.58 -2.77 4.11
CA VAL A 26 10.28 -1.40 4.53
C VAL A 26 10.23 -0.46 3.34
N PHE A 27 11.24 -0.52 2.47
CA PHE A 27 11.31 0.27 1.25
C PHE A 27 10.13 -0.03 0.30
N VAL A 28 9.87 -1.32 0.04
CA VAL A 28 8.75 -1.74 -0.82
C VAL A 28 7.41 -1.31 -0.26
N GLY A 29 7.21 -1.37 1.06
CA GLY A 29 5.97 -0.92 1.71
C GLY A 29 5.67 0.57 1.50
N VAL A 30 6.72 1.40 1.42
CA VAL A 30 6.58 2.85 1.17
C VAL A 30 6.48 3.16 -0.32
N VAL A 31 7.21 2.43 -1.18
CA VAL A 31 7.27 2.70 -2.63
C VAL A 31 6.10 2.09 -3.39
N GLY A 32 5.62 0.92 -2.96
CA GLY A 32 4.53 0.18 -3.60
C GLY A 32 3.28 1.01 -3.93
N PRO A 33 2.77 1.88 -3.03
CA PRO A 33 1.63 2.74 -3.31
C PRO A 33 1.79 3.63 -4.55
N PHE A 34 3.01 4.04 -4.90
CA PHE A 34 3.25 4.88 -6.09
C PHE A 34 2.98 4.15 -7.41
N ALA A 35 2.80 2.82 -7.40
CA ALA A 35 2.30 2.08 -8.55
C ALA A 35 0.90 2.54 -8.99
N THR A 36 0.15 3.25 -8.14
CA THR A 36 -1.14 3.87 -8.49
C THR A 36 -0.99 5.18 -9.28
N LEU A 37 0.20 5.80 -9.30
CA LEU A 37 0.41 7.08 -10.01
C LEU A 37 0.11 7.01 -11.51
N PRO A 38 0.57 6.00 -12.29
CA PRO A 38 0.22 5.91 -13.71
C PRO A 38 -1.30 5.84 -13.94
N GLN A 39 -2.03 5.19 -13.05
CA GLN A 39 -3.49 5.09 -13.13
C GLN A 39 -4.15 6.44 -12.84
N LEU A 40 -3.66 7.19 -11.84
CA LEU A 40 -4.10 8.56 -11.57
C LEU A 40 -3.81 9.49 -12.76
N ILE A 41 -2.63 9.36 -13.38
CA ILE A 41 -2.27 10.17 -14.54
C ILE A 41 -3.19 9.88 -15.72
N LYS A 42 -3.54 8.60 -15.96
CA LYS A 42 -4.54 8.24 -16.96
C LYS A 42 -5.89 8.88 -16.67
N LEU A 43 -6.34 8.78 -15.43
CA LEU A 43 -7.65 9.25 -15.01
C LEU A 43 -7.81 10.78 -15.12
N TYR A 44 -6.78 11.56 -14.76
CA TYR A 44 -6.89 13.02 -14.69
C TYR A 44 -6.34 13.78 -15.91
N PHE A 45 -5.38 13.22 -16.65
CA PHE A 45 -4.61 14.02 -17.62
C PHE A 45 -4.58 13.47 -19.05
N THR A 46 -4.69 12.15 -19.25
CA THR A 46 -4.41 11.58 -20.59
C THR A 46 -5.55 10.77 -21.19
N HIS A 47 -6.33 10.06 -20.39
CA HIS A 47 -7.34 9.10 -20.85
C HIS A 47 -8.58 9.12 -19.94
N SER A 48 -9.04 10.30 -19.55
CA SER A 48 -10.17 10.48 -18.63
C SER A 48 -11.47 9.87 -19.16
N GLU A 49 -11.62 9.78 -20.48
CA GLU A 49 -12.74 9.13 -21.17
C GLU A 49 -12.86 7.62 -20.87
N HIS A 50 -11.79 6.99 -20.37
CA HIS A 50 -11.78 5.59 -19.96
C HIS A 50 -12.10 5.39 -18.47
N ALA A 51 -12.48 6.45 -17.75
CA ALA A 51 -12.84 6.37 -16.34
C ALA A 51 -14.03 5.42 -16.08
N THR A 52 -14.93 5.24 -17.04
CA THR A 52 -16.08 4.33 -16.95
C THR A 52 -15.69 2.86 -16.78
N GLY A 53 -14.47 2.48 -17.19
CA GLY A 53 -13.93 1.14 -17.01
C GLY A 53 -13.31 0.88 -15.63
N GLN A 54 -13.33 1.86 -14.73
CA GLN A 54 -12.81 1.72 -13.37
C GLN A 54 -13.97 1.54 -12.39
N SER A 55 -13.89 0.57 -11.49
CA SER A 55 -14.94 0.32 -10.47
C SER A 55 -14.80 1.28 -9.29
N LEU A 56 -15.78 2.19 -9.11
CA LEU A 56 -15.82 3.09 -7.96
C LEU A 56 -15.86 2.29 -6.64
N LEU A 57 -16.58 1.16 -6.62
CA LEU A 57 -16.67 0.30 -5.44
C LEU A 57 -15.31 -0.26 -5.06
N SER A 58 -14.54 -0.79 -6.03
CA SER A 58 -13.20 -1.32 -5.75
C SER A 58 -12.27 -0.26 -5.15
N TRP A 59 -12.20 0.92 -5.76
CA TRP A 59 -11.31 1.98 -5.29
C TRP A 59 -11.74 2.55 -3.93
N SER A 60 -13.05 2.59 -3.66
CA SER A 60 -13.58 2.99 -2.34
C SER A 60 -13.24 1.96 -1.26
N LEU A 61 -13.37 0.67 -1.56
CA LEU A 61 -12.98 -0.41 -0.65
C LEU A 61 -11.47 -0.38 -0.37
N TYR A 62 -10.63 -0.16 -1.39
CA TYR A 62 -9.19 -0.01 -1.20
C TYR A 62 -8.82 1.20 -0.34
N ALA A 63 -9.50 2.33 -0.52
CA ALA A 63 -9.31 3.50 0.35
C ALA A 63 -9.68 3.18 1.81
N GLY A 64 -10.83 2.54 2.04
CA GLY A 64 -11.28 2.14 3.38
C GLY A 64 -10.36 1.12 4.05
N LEU A 65 -9.93 0.09 3.32
CA LEU A 65 -8.98 -0.90 3.83
C LEU A 65 -7.61 -0.28 4.14
N SER A 66 -7.13 0.63 3.29
CA SER A 66 -5.89 1.36 3.53
C SER A 66 -5.99 2.22 4.80
N PHE A 67 -7.14 2.85 5.05
CA PHE A 67 -7.37 3.58 6.30
C PHE A 67 -7.32 2.67 7.53
N LEU A 68 -7.95 1.49 7.49
CA LEU A 68 -7.91 0.53 8.59
C LEU A 68 -6.48 0.04 8.87
N TRP A 69 -5.71 -0.26 7.82
CA TRP A 69 -4.31 -0.65 7.95
C TRP A 69 -3.40 0.48 8.42
N PHE A 70 -3.68 1.71 7.99
CA PHE A 70 -3.00 2.91 8.49
C PHE A 70 -3.19 3.05 10.01
N ALA A 71 -4.45 2.99 10.47
CA ALA A 71 -4.80 3.06 11.88
C ALA A 71 -4.12 1.94 12.69
N TYR A 72 -4.18 0.70 12.19
CA TYR A 72 -3.52 -0.44 12.82
C TYR A 72 -1.99 -0.29 12.86
N GLY A 73 -1.38 0.17 11.76
CA GLY A 73 0.06 0.38 11.67
C GLY A 73 0.57 1.41 12.68
N MET A 74 -0.22 2.44 12.98
CA MET A 74 0.09 3.40 14.04
C MET A 74 0.07 2.75 15.42
N VAL A 75 -0.88 1.85 15.70
CA VAL A 75 -0.95 1.11 16.97
C VAL A 75 0.25 0.18 17.16
N VAL A 76 0.69 -0.49 16.09
CA VAL A 76 1.85 -1.42 16.14
C VAL A 76 3.19 -0.69 16.02
N GLY A 77 3.20 0.57 15.58
CA GLY A 77 4.42 1.39 15.44
C GLY A 77 5.33 0.98 14.27
N LYS A 78 4.83 0.21 13.31
CA LYS A 78 5.62 -0.26 12.15
C LYS A 78 5.51 0.70 10.97
N LEU A 79 6.61 1.43 10.73
CA LEU A 79 6.74 2.44 9.67
C LEU A 79 6.24 1.98 8.28
N PRO A 80 6.60 0.80 7.77
CA PRO A 80 6.15 0.34 6.45
C PRO A 80 4.63 0.20 6.36
N ILE A 81 4.00 -0.16 7.49
CA ILE A 81 2.57 -0.43 7.54
C ILE A 81 1.82 0.90 7.54
N TYR A 82 2.08 1.82 8.47
CA TYR A 82 1.31 3.06 8.51
C TYR A 82 1.73 4.02 7.39
N VAL A 83 3.01 4.23 7.08
CA VAL A 83 3.38 5.17 6.00
C VAL A 83 2.87 4.65 4.64
N GLY A 84 3.09 3.37 4.35
CA GLY A 84 2.64 2.76 3.10
C GLY A 84 1.12 2.83 2.93
N ASN A 85 0.36 2.44 3.97
CA ASN A 85 -1.10 2.47 3.88
C ASN A 85 -1.69 3.89 3.94
N GLY A 86 -1.03 4.84 4.61
CA GLY A 86 -1.41 6.25 4.56
C GLY A 86 -1.27 6.83 3.16
N LEU A 87 -0.18 6.51 2.46
CA LEU A 87 0.01 6.89 1.06
C LEU A 87 -1.02 6.21 0.14
N SER A 88 -1.22 4.89 0.28
CA SER A 88 -2.25 4.17 -0.47
C SER A 88 -3.64 4.76 -0.26
N MET A 89 -3.99 5.11 0.98
CA MET A 89 -5.28 5.74 1.30
C MET A 89 -5.47 7.03 0.51
N VAL A 90 -4.48 7.94 0.51
CA VAL A 90 -4.55 9.21 -0.24
C VAL A 90 -4.70 8.94 -1.74
N LEU A 91 -3.86 8.07 -2.31
CA LEU A 91 -3.89 7.78 -3.75
C LEU A 91 -5.21 7.10 -4.17
N ASN A 92 -5.73 6.20 -3.35
CA ASN A 92 -7.02 5.54 -3.59
C ASN A 92 -8.19 6.52 -3.46
N LEU A 93 -8.14 7.48 -2.54
CA LEU A 93 -9.14 8.56 -2.46
C LEU A 93 -9.10 9.46 -3.69
N LEU A 94 -7.91 9.79 -4.20
CA LEU A 94 -7.79 10.52 -5.47
C LEU A 94 -8.38 9.72 -6.63
N MET A 95 -8.22 8.39 -6.65
CA MET A 95 -8.88 7.53 -7.64
C MET A 95 -10.41 7.62 -7.54
N VAL A 96 -10.97 7.51 -6.33
CA VAL A 96 -12.42 7.65 -6.09
C VAL A 96 -12.94 9.00 -6.59
N ILE A 97 -12.24 10.09 -6.24
CA ILE A 97 -12.63 11.45 -6.65
C ILE A 97 -12.57 11.59 -8.18
N GLY A 98 -11.50 11.11 -8.81
CA GLY A 98 -11.35 11.21 -10.27
C GLY A 98 -12.41 10.42 -11.02
N ILE A 99 -12.76 9.22 -10.53
CA ILE A 99 -13.83 8.41 -11.13
C ILE A 99 -15.18 9.13 -11.02
N LEU A 100 -15.50 9.69 -9.86
CA LEU A 100 -16.74 10.46 -9.67
C LEU A 100 -16.83 11.66 -10.60
N ILE A 101 -15.72 12.38 -10.81
CA ILE A 101 -15.66 13.54 -11.70
C ILE A 101 -15.86 13.15 -13.17
N HIS A 102 -15.22 12.07 -13.63
CA HIS A 102 -15.14 11.74 -15.06
C HIS A 102 -16.16 10.70 -15.54
N ALA A 103 -16.68 9.84 -14.64
CA ALA A 103 -17.58 8.74 -14.99
C ALA A 103 -18.82 8.62 -14.09
N GLY A 104 -18.85 9.27 -12.93
CA GLY A 104 -19.91 9.12 -11.95
C GLY A 104 -19.82 7.79 -11.21
N VAL A 105 -20.97 7.15 -10.96
CA VAL A 105 -21.04 5.87 -10.23
C VAL A 105 -20.81 4.71 -11.19
N THR A 106 -19.77 3.92 -10.93
CA THR A 106 -19.36 2.75 -11.72
C THR A 106 -19.15 1.54 -10.81
N PHE A 107 -19.38 0.32 -11.31
CA PHE A 107 -19.32 -0.92 -10.52
C PHE A 107 -18.40 -1.94 -11.18
#